data_AF-A0A2V3VUV1-F1
#
_entry.id   AF-A0A2V3VUV1-F1
#
_cell.length_a   1.000
_cell.length_b   1.000
_cell.length_c   1.000
_cell.angle_alpha   90.00
_cell.angle_beta   90.00
_cell.angle_gamma   90.00
#
_symmetry.space_group_name_H-M   'P 1'
#
loop_
_entity.id
_entity.type
_entity.pdbx_description
1 polymer ?
#
loop_
_entity_poly.entity_id
_entity_poly.type
_entity_poly.pdbx_seq_one_letter_code
_entity_poly.pdbx_strand_id
1 'polypeptide(L)' 'MHLDNVGDLLDKVFSIAELVRLEIHGPEQELKKLYEPLAQFKPQFFILEYGFRR' A
#
# COMPACT_ATOMS: atom_id res chain seq x y z
N MET A 1 -0.86 8.36 9.03
CA MET A 1 -1.13 7.31 8.02
C MET A 1 -0.77 5.96 8.66
N HIS A 2 -1.33 4.80 8.23
CA HIS A 2 -1.02 3.51 8.88
C HIS A 2 0.49 3.20 8.88
N LEU A 3 1.18 3.51 7.78
CA LEU A 3 2.64 3.34 7.64
C LEU A 3 3.45 4.01 8.74
N ASP A 4 3.09 5.23 9.14
CA ASP A 4 3.82 5.95 10.21
C ASP A 4 3.75 5.19 11.54
N ASN A 5 2.64 4.49 11.79
CA ASN A 5 2.42 3.75 13.03
C ASN A 5 3.18 2.41 13.05
N VAL A 6 3.61 1.89 11.89
CA VAL A 6 4.24 0.56 11.77
C VAL A 6 5.65 0.59 11.19
N GLY A 7 6.23 1.76 10.91
CA GLY A 7 7.55 1.92 10.29
C GLY A 7 8.66 1.13 11.02
N ASP A 8 8.81 1.34 12.33
CA ASP A 8 9.81 0.65 13.15
C ASP A 8 9.67 -0.88 13.14
N LEU A 9 8.45 -1.40 12.96
CA LEU A 9 8.21 -2.83 12.86
C LEU A 9 8.54 -3.35 11.47
N LEU A 10 8.23 -2.58 10.42
CA LEU A 10 8.57 -2.94 9.04
C LEU A 10 10.09 -3.01 8.84
N ASP A 11 10.84 -2.08 9.42
CA ASP A 11 12.31 -2.09 9.35
C ASP A 11 12.90 -3.39 9.95
N LYS A 12 12.34 -3.85 11.06
CA LYS A 12 12.73 -5.14 11.67
C LYS A 12 12.36 -6.31 10.77
N VAL A 13 11.17 -6.29 10.16
CA VAL A 13 10.73 -7.36 9.24
C VAL A 13 11.62 -7.41 8.00
N PHE A 14 12.02 -6.27 7.44
CA PHE A 14 12.89 -6.23 6.26
C PHE A 14 14.31 -6.74 6.51
N SER A 15 14.74 -6.87 7.77
CA SER A 15 16.01 -7.54 8.11
C SER A 15 15.96 -9.07 8.00
N ILE A 16 14.77 -9.66 7.99
CA ILE A 16 14.56 -11.12 7.99
C ILE A 16 13.71 -11.64 6.83
N ALA A 17 13.04 -10.74 6.09
CA ALA A 17 12.14 -11.07 4.99
C ALA A 17 12.17 -10.00 3.90
N GLU A 18 11.87 -10.42 2.67
CA GLU A 18 11.79 -9.54 1.51
C GLU A 18 10.32 -9.21 1.18
N LEU A 19 10.03 -7.94 0.91
CA LEU A 19 8.76 -7.53 0.34
C LEU A 19 8.74 -7.83 -1.16
N VAL A 20 8.20 -8.99 -1.53
CA VAL A 20 8.13 -9.42 -2.94
C VAL A 20 6.97 -8.78 -3.73
N ARG A 21 5.90 -8.38 -3.03
CA ARG A 21 4.72 -7.75 -3.66
C ARG A 21 3.95 -6.89 -2.66
N LEU A 22 3.54 -5.71 -3.10
CA LEU A 22 2.63 -4.82 -2.37
C LEU A 22 1.46 -4.44 -3.29
N GLU A 23 0.22 -4.67 -2.84
CA GLU A 23 -0.97 -4.34 -3.62
C GLU A 23 -1.90 -3.42 -2.84
N ILE A 24 -2.47 -2.44 -3.53
CA ILE A 24 -3.39 -1.48 -2.93
C ILE A 24 -4.62 -1.39 -3.82
N HIS A 25 -5.77 -1.65 -3.20
CA HIS A 25 -7.06 -1.75 -3.87
C HIS A 25 -7.96 -0.63 -3.36
N GLY A 26 -8.60 0.09 -4.27
CA GLY A 26 -9.49 1.18 -3.86
C GLY A 26 -10.00 2.07 -5.00
N PRO A 27 -10.85 3.05 -4.68
CA PRO A 27 -11.32 4.04 -5.65
C PRO A 27 -10.14 4.85 -6.20
N GLU A 28 -10.17 5.16 -7.49
CA GLU A 28 -9.08 5.87 -8.18
C GLU A 28 -8.65 7.17 -7.46
N GLN A 29 -9.61 7.94 -6.96
CA GLN A 29 -9.35 9.20 -6.25
C GLN A 29 -8.57 9.00 -4.94
N GLU A 30 -8.79 7.89 -4.24
CA GLU A 30 -8.04 7.56 -3.03
C GLU A 30 -6.66 6.99 -3.37
N LEU A 31 -6.56 6.15 -4.40
CA LEU A 31 -5.27 5.59 -4.84
C LEU A 31 -4.29 6.67 -5.30
N LYS A 32 -4.76 7.70 -6.00
CA LYS A 32 -3.93 8.85 -6.43
C LYS A 32 -3.22 9.54 -5.27
N LYS A 33 -3.83 9.59 -4.08
CA LYS A 33 -3.21 10.17 -2.87
C LYS A 33 -2.01 9.35 -2.37
N LEU A 34 -1.92 8.08 -2.77
CA LEU A 34 -0.93 7.12 -2.29
C LEU A 34 0.22 6.89 -3.27
N TYR A 35 0.17 7.44 -4.49
CA TYR A 35 1.20 7.23 -5.51
C TYR A 35 2.56 7.76 -5.08
N GLU A 36 2.63 9.02 -4.66
CA GLU A 36 3.89 9.64 -4.22
C GLU A 36 4.37 9.07 -2.87
N PRO A 37 3.53 8.98 -1.80
CA PRO A 37 3.99 8.47 -0.51
C PRO A 37 4.52 7.03 -0.56
N LEU A 38 4.02 6.21 -1.49
CA LEU A 38 4.35 4.78 -1.56
C LEU A 38 5.27 4.43 -2.73
N ALA A 39 5.74 5.41 -3.50
CA ALA A 39 6.57 5.18 -4.69
C ALA A 39 7.80 4.30 -4.41
N GLN A 40 8.42 4.45 -3.23
CA GLN A 40 9.58 3.66 -2.82
C GLN A 40 9.30 2.15 -2.74
N PHE A 41 8.07 1.76 -2.43
CA PHE A 41 7.65 0.37 -2.29
C PHE A 41 7.15 -0.24 -3.60
N LYS A 42 7.08 0.54 -4.68
CA LYS A 42 6.59 0.12 -6.01
C LYS A 42 5.29 -0.70 -5.96
N PRO A 43 4.24 -0.23 -5.25
CA PRO A 43 2.98 -0.97 -5.14
C PRO A 43 2.28 -1.13 -6.49
N GLN A 44 1.56 -2.23 -6.63
CA GLN A 44 0.59 -2.44 -7.70
C GLN A 44 -0.77 -1.89 -7.26
N PHE A 45 -1.31 -0.97 -8.04
CA PHE A 45 -2.59 -0.33 -7.77
C PHE A 45 -3.71 -0.98 -8.57
N PHE A 46 -4.81 -1.31 -7.88
CA PHE A 46 -5.99 -1.91 -8.48
C PHE A 46 -7.19 -1.00 -8.24
N ILE A 47 -7.66 -0.36 -9.31
CA ILE A 47 -8.80 0.55 -9.26
C ILE A 47 -10.07 -0.28 -9.05
N LEU A 48 -10.82 0.06 -8.01
CA LEU A 48 -12.14 -0.52 -7.75
C LEU A 48 -13.19 0.20 -8.61
N GLU A 49 -13.58 -0.41 -9.73
CA GLU A 49 -14.61 0.12 -10.63
C GLU A 49 -16.04 -0.21 -10.16
N TYR A 50 -16.29 -1.46 -9.77
CA TYR A 50 -17.59 -1.94 -9.29
C TYR A 50 -17.43 -2.82 -8.06
N GLY A 51 -18.40 -2.75 -7.14
CA GLY A 51 -18.42 -3.61 -5.95
C GLY A 51 -19.76 -3.57 -5.24
N PHE A 52 -20.18 -4.71 -4.69
CA PHE A 52 -21.38 -4.81 -3.87
C PHE A 52 -21.05 -4.43 -2.42
N ARG A 53 -21.89 -3.59 -1.80
CA ARG A 53 -21.81 -3.22 -0.38
C ARG A 53 -23.20 -3.37 0.24
N ARG A 54 -23.27 -3.80 1.50
CA ARG A 54 -24.52 -3.96 2.26
C ARG A 54 -24.95 -2.65 2.90
#